data_AF-A0AB35NJM8-F1
#
_entry.id   AF-A0AB35NJM8-F1
#
_cell.length_a   1.000
_cell.length_b   1.000
_cell.length_c   1.000
_cell.angle_alpha   90.00
_cell.angle_beta   90.00
_cell.angle_gamma   90.00
#
_symmetry.space_group_name_H-M   'P 1'
#
loop_
_entity.id
_entity.type
_entity.pdbx_description
1 polymer ?
#
loop_
_entity_poly.entity_id
_entity_poly.type
_entity_poly.pdbx_seq_one_letter_code
_entity_poly.pdbx_strand_id
1 'polypeptide(L)'
;MSFLKTLGKGLKGAAAALKVDQYTVNGVNAKCIHCGHQHFETGEAQLNTAGLTFINLDWANRSASVLICKKCTFIMWFLEEPKRIVR
;
A
#
# COMPACT_ATOMS: atom_id res chain seq x y z
N MET A 1 -31.03 -19.87 -19.20
CA MET A 1 -29.55 -19.80 -19.34
C MET A 1 -28.95 -18.41 -19.11
N SER A 2 -29.73 -17.35 -18.81
CA SER A 2 -29.21 -15.98 -18.59
C SER A 2 -28.74 -15.72 -17.15
N PHE A 3 -29.39 -16.32 -16.14
CA PHE A 3 -29.16 -16.05 -14.71
C PHE A 3 -27.75 -16.41 -14.20
N LEU A 4 -27.20 -17.56 -14.64
CA LEU A 4 -25.85 -17.99 -14.25
C LEU A 4 -24.74 -17.06 -14.79
N LYS A 5 -24.97 -16.44 -15.96
CA LYS A 5 -24.01 -15.52 -16.58
C LYS A 5 -23.91 -14.20 -15.81
N THR A 6 -25.03 -13.72 -15.28
CA THR A 6 -25.09 -12.50 -14.46
C THR A 6 -24.48 -12.73 -13.08
N LEU A 7 -24.76 -13.88 -12.45
CA LEU A 7 -24.15 -14.26 -11.17
C LEU A 7 -22.61 -14.38 -11.27
N GLY A 8 -22.10 -14.98 -12.34
CA GLY A 8 -20.66 -15.09 -12.60
C GLY A 8 -19.96 -13.75 -12.82
N LYS A 9 -20.65 -12.73 -13.35
CA LYS A 9 -20.09 -11.38 -13.47
C LYS A 9 -20.01 -10.68 -12.11
N GLY A 10 -21.03 -10.81 -11.26
CA GLY A 10 -21.04 -10.25 -9.91
C GLY A 10 -19.92 -10.81 -9.03
N LEU A 11 -19.70 -12.13 -9.09
CA LEU A 11 -18.60 -12.80 -8.37
C LEU A 11 -17.21 -12.32 -8.80
N LYS A 12 -17.00 -12.05 -10.10
CA LYS A 12 -15.73 -11.50 -10.60
C LYS A 12 -15.50 -10.07 -10.11
N GLY A 13 -16.54 -9.22 -10.07
CA GLY A 13 -16.45 -7.88 -9.51
C GLY A 13 -16.11 -7.90 -8.02
N ALA A 14 -16.74 -8.79 -7.26
CA ALA A 14 -16.41 -8.99 -5.84
C ALA A 14 -14.97 -9.48 -5.63
N ALA A 15 -14.49 -10.41 -6.48
CA ALA A 15 -13.11 -10.90 -6.42
C ALA A 15 -12.07 -9.83 -6.81
N ALA A 16 -12.41 -8.91 -7.70
CA ALA A 16 -11.56 -7.76 -8.03
C ALA A 16 -11.50 -6.76 -6.88
N ALA A 17 -12.63 -6.51 -6.21
CA ALA A 17 -12.69 -5.67 -5.00
C ALA A 17 -11.86 -6.23 -3.84
N LEU A 18 -11.63 -7.55 -3.77
CA LEU A 18 -10.75 -8.17 -2.78
C LEU A 18 -9.24 -7.91 -3.00
N LYS A 19 -8.83 -7.38 -4.16
CA LYS A 19 -7.40 -7.11 -4.46
C LYS A 19 -7.02 -5.64 -4.37
N VAL A 20 -7.92 -4.80 -3.86
CA VAL A 20 -7.78 -3.34 -3.89
C VAL A 20 -6.56 -2.88 -3.09
N ASP A 21 -6.09 -3.65 -2.12
CA ASP A 21 -5.01 -3.33 -1.19
C ASP A 21 -3.67 -4.01 -1.49
N GLN A 22 -3.42 -4.36 -2.75
CA GLN A 22 -2.10 -4.77 -3.25
C GLN A 22 -1.37 -3.59 -3.89
N TYR A 23 -0.04 -3.53 -3.75
CA TYR A 23 0.78 -2.40 -4.17
C TYR A 23 2.04 -2.86 -4.92
N THR A 24 2.56 -1.97 -5.75
CA THR A 24 3.90 -2.07 -6.35
C THR A 24 4.77 -0.93 -5.86
N VAL A 25 6.05 -1.20 -5.64
CA VAL A 25 7.04 -0.16 -5.37
C VAL A 25 8.16 -0.32 -6.40
N ASN A 26 8.44 0.75 -7.15
CA ASN A 26 9.43 0.75 -8.23
C ASN A 26 9.27 -0.46 -9.21
N GLY A 27 8.02 -0.78 -9.58
CA GLY A 27 7.71 -1.89 -10.49
C GLY A 27 7.74 -3.29 -9.86
N VAL A 28 8.06 -3.43 -8.58
CA VAL A 28 8.07 -4.71 -7.86
C VAL A 28 6.81 -4.86 -7.01
N ASN A 29 6.13 -6.01 -7.10
CA ASN A 29 4.96 -6.30 -6.27
C ASN A 29 5.37 -6.38 -4.79
N ALA A 30 4.68 -5.62 -3.93
CA ALA A 30 4.94 -5.60 -2.51
C ALA A 30 4.58 -6.94 -1.85
N LYS A 31 5.51 -7.48 -1.06
CA LYS A 31 5.32 -8.67 -0.23
C LYS A 31 5.96 -8.42 1.12
N CYS A 32 5.22 -8.69 2.19
CA CYS A 32 5.70 -8.47 3.55
C CYS A 32 6.92 -9.34 3.79
N ILE A 33 8.07 -8.73 4.11
CA ILE A 33 9.33 -9.45 4.33
C ILE A 33 9.27 -10.35 5.58
N HIS A 34 8.40 -10.03 6.54
CA HIS A 34 8.24 -10.80 7.77
C HIS A 34 7.38 -12.06 7.58
N CYS A 35 6.23 -11.97 6.88
CA CYS A 35 5.25 -13.07 6.83
C CYS A 35 4.79 -13.48 5.42
N GLY A 36 5.28 -12.81 4.38
CA GLY A 36 4.97 -13.10 2.98
C GLY A 36 3.57 -12.67 2.49
N HIS A 37 2.77 -12.00 3.33
CA HIS A 37 1.46 -11.48 2.95
C HIS A 37 1.55 -10.33 1.93
N GLN A 38 0.50 -10.10 1.14
CA GLN A 38 0.51 -9.19 -0.01
C GLN A 38 -0.53 -8.05 0.08
N HIS A 39 -1.25 -7.96 1.19
CA HIS A 39 -2.29 -6.95 1.39
C HIS A 39 -1.88 -5.97 2.49
N PHE A 40 -2.01 -4.68 2.19
CA PHE A 40 -1.42 -3.61 3.01
C PHE A 40 -2.40 -2.46 3.22
N GLU A 41 -2.22 -1.78 4.35
CA GLU A 41 -2.68 -0.42 4.55
C GLU A 41 -1.54 0.56 4.23
N THR A 42 -1.87 1.73 3.68
CA THR A 42 -0.89 2.77 3.35
C THR A 42 -0.92 3.89 4.37
N GLY A 43 0.24 4.46 4.65
CA GLY A 43 0.35 5.69 5.44
C GLY A 43 1.58 6.50 5.04
N GLU A 44 1.81 7.59 5.78
CA GLU A 44 3.00 8.42 5.65
C GLU A 44 3.69 8.55 7.00
N ALA A 45 5.02 8.56 6.99
CA ALA A 45 5.84 8.78 8.18
C ALA A 45 6.84 9.91 7.92
N GLN A 46 6.97 10.84 8.86
CA GLN A 46 7.91 11.95 8.75
C GLN A 46 9.35 11.50 8.97
N LEU A 47 10.26 11.82 8.05
CA LEU A 47 11.69 11.58 8.20
C LEU A 47 12.37 12.82 8.80
N ASN A 48 11.99 13.20 10.03
CA ASN A 48 12.59 14.35 10.68
C ASN A 48 14.05 14.03 11.05
N THR A 49 15.01 14.82 10.58
CA THR A 49 16.30 14.93 11.29
C THR A 49 16.08 15.82 12.50
N ALA A 50 16.43 15.34 13.70
CA ALA A 50 16.20 16.01 14.98
C ALA A 50 16.67 17.48 15.08
N GLY A 51 17.50 17.97 14.15
CA GLY A 51 17.97 19.37 14.10
C GLY A 51 17.20 20.32 13.18
N LEU A 52 16.29 19.85 12.32
CA LEU A 52 15.58 20.71 11.34
C LEU A 52 14.33 21.39 11.91
N THR A 53 13.77 20.89 13.01
CA THR A 53 12.63 21.53 13.70
C THR A 53 13.00 22.92 14.26
N PHE A 54 14.29 23.23 14.45
CA PHE A 54 14.76 24.52 14.95
C PHE A 54 14.86 25.62 13.88
N ILE A 55 14.68 25.32 12.58
CA ILE A 55 14.96 26.26 11.48
C ILE A 55 13.78 26.53 10.54
N ASN A 56 12.54 26.18 10.90
CA ASN A 56 11.33 26.47 10.08
C ASN A 56 11.43 25.98 8.61
N LEU A 57 12.16 24.87 8.38
CA LEU A 57 12.29 24.22 7.08
C LEU A 57 11.36 23.00 6.96
N ASP A 58 10.13 23.11 7.45
CA ASP A 58 9.15 22.01 7.38
C ASP A 58 8.82 21.61 5.93
N TRP A 59 9.01 22.53 4.98
CA TRP A 59 8.88 22.27 3.54
C TRP A 59 10.00 21.38 2.96
N ALA A 60 11.10 21.18 3.70
CA ALA A 60 12.21 20.31 3.31
C ALA A 60 12.14 18.92 3.99
N ASN A 61 11.17 18.69 4.87
CA ASN A 61 10.96 17.38 5.49
C ASN A 61 10.36 16.41 4.46
N ARG A 62 11.19 15.50 3.95
CA ARG A 62 10.71 14.38 3.15
C ARG A 62 9.87 13.46 4.05
N SER A 63 8.67 13.10 3.62
CA SER A 63 7.93 11.98 4.21
C SER A 63 8.30 10.68 3.49
N ALA A 64 8.32 9.57 4.22
CA ALA A 64 8.35 8.24 3.65
C ALA A 64 6.91 7.72 3.55
N SER A 65 6.57 7.07 2.44
CA SER A 65 5.38 6.25 2.37
C SER A 65 5.60 4.94 3.13
N VAL A 66 4.58 4.45 3.80
CA VAL A 66 4.64 3.16 4.51
C VAL A 66 3.58 2.19 4.01
N LEU A 67 3.95 0.91 3.94
CA LEU A 67 3.03 -0.22 3.78
C LEU A 67 2.97 -1.02 5.07
N ILE A 68 1.79 -1.04 5.68
CA ILE A 68 1.50 -1.74 6.93
C ILE A 68 0.83 -3.07 6.59
N CYS A 69 1.47 -4.19 6.92
CA CYS A 69 0.96 -5.52 6.63
C CYS A 69 -0.34 -5.79 7.41
N LYS A 70 -1.46 -6.04 6.70
CA LYS A 70 -2.76 -6.34 7.35
C LYS A 70 -2.79 -7.66 8.11
N LYS A 71 -1.80 -8.54 7.92
CA LYS A 71 -1.72 -9.85 8.61
C LYS A 71 -0.88 -9.80 9.89
N CYS A 72 0.29 -9.17 9.84
CA CYS A 72 1.27 -9.23 10.94
C CYS A 72 1.78 -7.86 11.39
N THR A 73 1.13 -6.78 10.95
CA THR A 73 1.38 -5.37 11.32
C THR A 73 2.80 -4.84 11.08
N PHE A 74 3.69 -5.62 10.45
CA PHE A 74 5.02 -5.18 10.04
C PHE A 74 4.92 -4.01 9.06
N ILE A 75 5.73 -2.97 9.28
CA ILE A 75 5.74 -1.72 8.52
C ILE A 75 6.96 -1.69 7.61
N MET A 76 6.75 -1.60 6.31
CA MET A 76 7.82 -1.36 5.32
C MET A 76 7.81 0.11 4.91
N TRP A 77 8.98 0.75 4.94
CA TRP A 77 9.14 2.18 4.64
C TRP A 77 9.76 2.35 3.25
N PHE A 78 9.23 3.29 2.48
CA PHE A 78 9.65 3.58 1.12
C PHE A 78 9.75 5.09 0.91
N LEU A 79 10.84 5.55 0.30
CA LEU A 79 10.96 6.95 -0.17
C LEU A 79 10.12 7.19 -1.42
N GLU A 80 9.94 6.15 -2.24
CA GLU A 80 9.07 6.18 -3.41
C GLU A 80 7.65 5.77 -3.04
N GLU A 81 6.66 6.44 -3.64
CA GLU A 81 5.25 6.17 -3.37
C GLU A 81 4.84 4.78 -3.89
N PRO A 82 4.27 3.91 -3.03
CA PRO A 82 3.69 2.65 -3.46
C PRO A 82 2.46 2.86 -4.35
N LYS A 83 2.49 2.29 -5.56
CA LYS A 83 1.37 2.37 -6.51
C LYS A 83 0.41 1.22 -6.31
N ARG A 84 -0.87 1.53 -6.10
CA ARG A 84 -1.94 0.53 -5.97
C ARG A 84 -2.08 -0.28 -7.27
N ILE A 85 -2.21 -1.59 -7.16
CA ILE A 85 -2.50 -2.47 -8.29
C ILE A 85 -4.01 -2.44 -8.55
N VAL A 86 -4.43 -1.69 -9.55
CA VAL A 86 -5.80 -1.73 -10.07
C VAL A 86 -5.80 -2.67 -11.26
N ARG A 87 -6.49 -3.81 -11.17
CA ARG A 87 -6.63 -4.80 -12.25
C ARG A 87 -8.07 -4.89 -12.72
#